data_AF-I2GK96-F1
#
_entry.id   AF-I2GK96-F1
#
_cell.length_a   1.000
_cell.length_b   1.000
_cell.length_c   1.000
_cell.angle_alpha   90.00
_cell.angle_beta   90.00
_cell.angle_gamma   90.00
#
_symmetry.space_group_name_H-M   'P 1'
#
loop_
_entity.id
_entity.type
_entity.pdbx_description
1 polymer ?
#
loop_
_entity_poly.entity_id
_entity_poly.type
_entity_poly.pdbx_seq_one_letter_code
_entity_poly.pdbx_strand_id
1 'polypeptide(L)'
;MKKHLFTVFALLSLSIACTTDNSGKIDPAIQSNVPTEATGKWMWGTFSLSNFWGYDGTYQGKPFEQAFVLDFKANGEFEEYVINSASSYNCRTEAFTYIKGKVKFNEDQQSFTLTPQSGNYRGFYSCYPKNNFKRDAKASELKVTTYYYDVVTNQGQKQMVLRDSPNDSQGMTMKWSN
;
A
#
# COMPACT_ATOMS: atom_id res chain seq x y z
N MET A 1 31.64 -72.85 20.21
CA MET A 1 32.25 -71.73 19.44
C MET A 1 31.55 -71.63 18.09
N LYS A 2 30.78 -70.57 17.85
CA LYS A 2 30.44 -69.95 16.55
C LYS A 2 29.42 -68.85 16.84
N LYS A 3 29.89 -67.60 16.84
CA LYS A 3 29.09 -66.40 17.14
C LYS A 3 28.36 -65.98 15.86
N HIS A 4 27.07 -65.72 15.98
CA HIS A 4 26.25 -65.12 14.93
C HIS A 4 26.71 -63.68 14.69
N LEU A 5 27.07 -63.35 13.45
CA LEU A 5 27.35 -62.00 13.00
C LEU A 5 26.05 -61.44 12.41
N PHE A 6 25.39 -60.56 13.15
CA PHE A 6 24.22 -59.80 12.69
C PHE A 6 24.71 -58.49 12.08
N THR A 7 24.34 -58.28 10.82
CA THR A 7 24.51 -57.06 10.03
C THR A 7 23.68 -55.92 10.62
N VAL A 8 24.29 -54.76 10.86
CA VAL A 8 23.55 -53.49 11.04
C VAL A 8 24.15 -52.41 10.16
N PHE A 9 23.29 -51.92 9.29
CA PHE A 9 23.45 -50.93 8.25
C PHE A 9 23.41 -49.53 8.89
N ALA A 10 24.52 -48.81 8.96
CA ALA A 10 24.55 -47.42 9.43
C ALA A 10 24.37 -46.48 8.24
N LEU A 11 23.12 -46.18 7.90
CA LEU A 11 22.76 -45.08 7.01
C LEU A 11 23.07 -43.77 7.72
N LEU A 12 24.06 -43.03 7.22
CA LEU A 12 24.40 -41.68 7.66
C LEU A 12 23.33 -40.71 7.11
N SER A 13 22.23 -40.53 7.83
CA SER A 13 21.27 -39.47 7.53
C SER A 13 21.87 -38.13 7.95
N LEU A 14 22.34 -37.35 6.97
CA LEU A 14 22.55 -35.91 7.15
C LEU A 14 21.18 -35.28 7.44
N SER A 15 20.89 -35.07 8.72
CA SER A 15 19.90 -34.09 9.15
C SER A 15 20.46 -32.71 8.86
N ILE A 16 20.22 -32.23 7.64
CA ILE A 16 20.17 -30.79 7.38
C ILE A 16 19.05 -30.28 8.28
N ALA A 17 19.43 -29.74 9.43
CA ALA A 17 18.57 -28.89 10.21
C ALA A 17 18.21 -27.71 9.30
N CYS A 18 17.01 -27.73 8.73
CA CYS A 18 16.36 -26.51 8.27
C CYS A 18 16.32 -25.59 9.48
N THR A 19 17.27 -24.66 9.57
CA THR A 19 17.04 -23.42 10.29
C THR A 19 15.91 -22.76 9.54
N THR A 20 14.70 -22.85 10.08
CA THR A 20 13.60 -22.00 9.66
C THR A 20 14.08 -20.57 9.85
N ASP A 21 14.46 -19.94 8.74
CA ASP A 21 14.69 -18.51 8.68
C ASP A 21 13.50 -17.83 9.34
N ASN A 22 13.78 -16.91 10.26
CA ASN A 22 12.78 -16.06 10.90
C ASN A 22 12.19 -15.10 9.85
N SER A 23 11.44 -15.62 8.89
CA SER A 23 10.61 -14.84 7.97
C SER A 23 9.42 -14.29 8.76
N GLY A 24 9.52 -13.02 9.16
CA GLY A 24 8.37 -12.16 9.46
C GLY A 24 7.44 -12.64 10.57
N LYS A 25 7.91 -12.64 11.82
CA LYS A 25 6.97 -12.71 12.96
C LYS A 25 6.05 -11.48 12.90
N ILE A 26 4.75 -11.72 12.79
CA ILE A 26 3.72 -10.70 12.90
C ILE A 26 3.76 -10.16 14.33
N ASP A 27 3.97 -8.86 14.48
CA ASP A 27 3.79 -8.19 15.76
C ASP A 27 2.29 -7.89 15.94
N PRO A 28 1.57 -8.64 16.81
CA PRO A 28 0.13 -8.48 16.96
C PRO A 28 -0.27 -7.10 17.50
N ALA A 29 0.67 -6.31 18.04
CA ALA A 29 0.40 -4.94 18.47
C ALA A 29 0.07 -4.03 17.28
N ILE A 30 0.79 -4.18 16.16
CA ILE A 30 0.74 -3.26 15.01
C ILE A 30 0.39 -3.92 13.68
N GLN A 31 0.25 -5.25 13.68
CA GLN A 31 0.11 -6.05 12.48
C GLN A 31 -0.84 -7.25 12.70
N SER A 32 -1.57 -7.64 11.66
CA SER A 32 -2.26 -8.92 11.58
C SER A 32 -2.04 -9.56 10.22
N ASN A 33 -2.48 -10.80 10.04
CA ASN A 33 -2.70 -11.29 8.68
C ASN A 33 -3.74 -10.39 7.98
N VAL A 34 -3.54 -10.17 6.68
CA VAL A 34 -4.52 -9.44 5.86
C VAL A 34 -5.57 -10.44 5.39
N PRO A 35 -6.88 -10.14 5.55
CA PRO A 35 -7.93 -10.99 5.01
C PRO A 35 -7.76 -11.21 3.50
N THR A 36 -8.09 -12.41 3.02
CA THR A 36 -7.91 -12.79 1.61
C THR A 36 -8.67 -11.83 0.69
N GLU A 37 -9.85 -11.38 1.12
CA GLU A 37 -10.67 -10.43 0.38
C GLU A 37 -10.13 -9.00 0.39
N ALA A 38 -9.26 -8.63 1.33
CA ALA A 38 -8.62 -7.32 1.36
C ALA A 38 -7.22 -7.31 0.70
N THR A 39 -6.60 -8.49 0.52
CA THR A 39 -5.25 -8.61 -0.04
C THR A 39 -5.17 -8.11 -1.49
N GLY A 40 -4.12 -7.34 -1.80
CA GLY A 40 -3.83 -6.81 -3.14
C GLY A 40 -3.89 -5.28 -3.22
N LYS A 41 -3.88 -4.75 -4.46
CA LYS A 41 -3.90 -3.32 -4.73
C LYS A 41 -5.34 -2.81 -4.90
N TRP A 42 -5.62 -1.71 -4.23
CA TRP A 42 -6.87 -0.95 -4.31
C TRP A 42 -6.55 0.44 -4.79
N MET A 43 -7.29 0.94 -5.76
CA MET A 43 -7.01 2.22 -6.39
C MET A 43 -8.26 3.08 -6.49
N TRP A 44 -8.12 4.33 -6.09
CA TRP A 44 -9.05 5.39 -6.41
C TRP A 44 -8.32 6.49 -7.17
N GLY A 45 -9.02 7.14 -8.10
CA GLY A 45 -8.46 8.30 -8.77
C GLY A 45 -9.51 9.06 -9.56
N THR A 46 -9.20 10.33 -9.78
CA THR A 46 -10.02 11.26 -10.55
C THR A 46 -9.12 12.20 -11.34
N PHE A 47 -9.61 12.69 -12.46
CA PHE A 47 -8.88 13.62 -13.29
C PHE A 47 -9.85 14.49 -14.10
N SER A 48 -9.42 15.70 -14.47
CA SER A 48 -10.21 16.56 -15.35
C SER A 48 -10.34 15.97 -16.76
N LEU A 49 -11.55 15.96 -17.31
CA LEU A 49 -11.76 15.50 -18.69
C LEU A 49 -11.13 16.43 -19.73
N SER A 50 -10.91 17.70 -19.39
CA SER A 50 -10.17 18.66 -20.19
C SER A 50 -8.65 18.45 -20.12
N ASN A 51 -7.96 19.05 -21.09
CA ASN A 51 -6.50 19.00 -21.23
C ASN A 51 -5.97 20.43 -21.35
N PHE A 52 -4.75 20.66 -20.85
CA PHE A 52 -4.02 21.89 -21.05
C PHE A 52 -2.99 21.70 -22.17
N TRP A 53 -2.92 22.67 -23.07
CA TRP A 53 -2.01 22.68 -24.21
C TRP A 53 -1.29 24.02 -24.27
N GLY A 54 0.00 24.01 -24.58
CA GLY A 54 0.77 25.22 -24.84
C GLY A 54 0.34 25.88 -26.15
N TYR A 55 0.61 27.18 -26.31
CA TYR A 55 0.40 27.89 -27.58
C TYR A 55 1.28 27.33 -28.71
N ASP A 56 2.36 26.64 -28.37
CA ASP A 56 3.24 25.89 -29.27
C ASP A 56 2.69 24.48 -29.64
N GLY A 57 1.49 24.13 -29.17
CA GLY A 57 0.85 22.84 -29.42
C GLY A 57 1.34 21.70 -28.52
N THR A 58 2.20 21.97 -27.53
CA THR A 58 2.70 20.92 -26.62
C THR A 58 1.64 20.51 -25.60
N TYR A 59 1.53 19.20 -25.32
CA TYR A 59 0.64 18.70 -24.26
C TYR A 59 1.23 18.99 -22.88
N GLN A 60 0.46 19.64 -22.02
CA GLN A 60 0.90 20.08 -20.69
C GLN A 60 0.22 19.32 -19.54
N GLY A 61 -0.58 18.30 -19.87
CA GLY A 61 -1.30 17.48 -18.90
C GLY A 61 -2.72 17.96 -18.62
N LYS A 62 -3.32 17.43 -17.57
CA LYS A 62 -4.69 17.78 -17.14
C LYS A 62 -4.69 18.92 -16.12
N PRO A 63 -5.76 19.73 -16.07
CA PRO A 63 -5.92 20.76 -15.05
C PRO A 63 -5.85 20.23 -13.61
N PHE A 64 -6.41 19.04 -13.36
CA PHE A 64 -6.36 18.38 -12.06
C PHE A 64 -6.28 16.86 -12.21
N GLU A 65 -5.44 16.22 -11.40
CA GLU A 65 -5.31 14.78 -11.29
C GLU A 65 -5.08 14.41 -9.83
N GLN A 66 -5.78 13.39 -9.36
CA GLN A 66 -5.60 12.85 -8.02
C GLN A 66 -5.73 11.33 -8.06
N ALA A 67 -4.83 10.65 -7.35
CA ALA A 67 -4.88 9.20 -7.20
C ALA A 67 -4.44 8.79 -5.80
N PHE A 68 -5.06 7.73 -5.30
CA PHE A 68 -4.77 7.10 -4.02
C PHE A 68 -4.76 5.59 -4.21
N VAL A 69 -3.67 4.93 -3.80
CA VAL A 69 -3.51 3.48 -3.91
C VAL A 69 -3.10 2.92 -2.56
N LEU A 70 -3.77 1.85 -2.14
CA LEU A 70 -3.36 1.01 -1.01
C LEU A 70 -3.06 -0.38 -1.51
N ASP A 71 -1.92 -0.93 -1.12
CA ASP A 71 -1.48 -2.28 -1.46
C ASP A 71 -1.27 -3.07 -0.17
N PHE A 72 -2.20 -3.98 0.12
CA PHE A 72 -2.10 -4.85 1.30
C PHE A 72 -1.43 -6.17 0.93
N LYS A 73 -0.32 -6.46 1.63
CA LYS A 73 0.43 -7.70 1.52
C LYS A 73 -0.10 -8.71 2.51
N ALA A 74 -0.21 -9.98 2.11
CA ALA A 74 -0.73 -11.05 2.96
C ALA A 74 -0.01 -11.16 4.33
N ASN A 75 1.27 -10.78 4.39
CA ASN A 75 2.08 -10.78 5.59
C ASN A 75 1.77 -9.64 6.59
N GLY A 76 0.78 -8.78 6.32
CA GLY A 76 0.42 -7.64 7.17
C GLY A 76 1.18 -6.35 6.87
N GLU A 77 1.85 -6.25 5.73
CA GLU A 77 2.49 -5.01 5.28
C GLU A 77 1.54 -4.22 4.38
N PHE A 78 1.71 -2.91 4.37
CA PHE A 78 1.02 -2.06 3.40
C PHE A 78 1.98 -1.11 2.71
N GLU A 79 1.60 -0.73 1.49
CA GLU A 79 2.15 0.42 0.80
C GLU A 79 1.01 1.36 0.38
N GLU A 80 1.24 2.65 0.52
CA GLU A 80 0.33 3.72 0.14
C GLU A 80 1.03 4.62 -0.88
N TYR A 81 0.30 4.97 -1.94
CA TYR A 81 0.76 5.88 -2.97
C TYR A 81 -0.28 6.98 -3.18
N VAL A 82 0.15 8.23 -3.12
CA VAL A 82 -0.71 9.39 -3.40
C VAL A 82 -0.08 10.26 -4.47
N ILE A 83 -0.89 10.67 -5.44
CA ILE A 83 -0.53 11.69 -6.42
C ILE A 83 -1.58 12.79 -6.36
N ASN A 84 -1.13 14.03 -6.25
CA ASN A 84 -1.95 15.21 -6.48
C ASN A 84 -1.24 16.09 -7.51
N SER A 85 -1.95 16.47 -8.57
CA SER A 85 -1.43 17.36 -9.60
C SER A 85 -2.46 18.42 -9.93
N ALA A 86 -2.00 19.65 -10.09
CA ALA A 86 -2.82 20.76 -10.55
C ALA A 86 -2.03 21.64 -11.51
N SER A 87 -2.72 22.10 -12.56
CA SER A 87 -2.19 23.07 -13.52
C SER A 87 -2.96 24.38 -13.41
N SER A 88 -2.23 25.48 -13.25
CA SER A 88 -2.76 26.84 -13.25
C SER A 88 -1.92 27.69 -14.20
N TYR A 89 -2.56 28.24 -15.24
CA TYR A 89 -1.87 28.86 -16.36
C TYR A 89 -0.77 27.93 -16.93
N ASN A 90 0.45 28.41 -17.11
CA ASN A 90 1.60 27.63 -17.54
C ASN A 90 2.34 26.92 -16.39
N CYS A 91 1.79 26.94 -15.17
CA CYS A 91 2.42 26.36 -13.99
C CYS A 91 1.76 25.03 -13.60
N ARG A 92 2.55 23.97 -13.48
CA ARG A 92 2.13 22.66 -13.00
C ARG A 92 2.79 22.39 -11.65
N THR A 93 1.96 22.00 -10.68
CA THR A 93 2.38 21.60 -9.34
C THR A 93 1.99 20.15 -9.11
N GLU A 94 2.95 19.33 -8.69
CA GLU A 94 2.76 17.91 -8.44
C GLU A 94 3.30 17.54 -7.06
N ALA A 95 2.52 16.79 -6.30
CA ALA A 95 2.89 16.24 -5.01
C ALA A 95 2.72 14.72 -5.05
N PHE A 96 3.80 14.02 -4.73
CA PHE A 96 3.85 12.57 -4.67
C PHE A 96 4.18 12.14 -3.26
N THR A 97 3.41 11.18 -2.76
CA THR A 97 3.62 10.54 -1.45
C THR A 97 3.76 9.04 -1.65
N TYR A 98 4.75 8.46 -0.99
CA TYR A 98 4.86 7.02 -0.80
C TYR A 98 5.06 6.74 0.68
N ILE A 99 4.19 5.93 1.28
CA ILE A 99 4.29 5.47 2.66
C ILE A 99 4.29 3.94 2.67
N LYS A 100 5.06 3.34 3.57
CA LYS A 100 4.97 1.90 3.86
C LYS A 100 5.01 1.63 5.34
N GLY A 101 4.40 0.52 5.76
CA GLY A 101 4.39 0.12 7.16
C GLY A 101 3.61 -1.16 7.40
N LYS A 102 3.01 -1.25 8.59
CA LYS A 102 2.25 -2.42 9.04
C LYS A 102 0.76 -2.11 9.05
N VAL A 103 -0.06 -3.11 8.74
CA VAL A 103 -1.51 -3.02 8.81
C VAL A 103 -2.06 -4.07 9.76
N LYS A 104 -3.03 -3.66 10.58
CA LYS A 104 -3.77 -4.53 11.48
C LYS A 104 -5.26 -4.44 11.16
N PHE A 105 -5.84 -5.55 10.73
CA PHE A 105 -7.26 -5.69 10.48
C PHE A 105 -8.00 -6.06 11.77
N ASN A 106 -9.23 -5.56 11.88
CA ASN A 106 -10.22 -5.96 12.85
C ASN A 106 -11.51 -6.30 12.08
N GLU A 107 -11.70 -7.59 11.82
CA GLU A 107 -12.82 -8.10 11.01
C GLU A 107 -14.18 -7.88 11.70
N ASP A 108 -14.23 -7.99 13.04
CA ASP A 108 -15.46 -7.76 13.82
C ASP A 108 -15.99 -6.33 13.68
N GLN A 109 -15.08 -5.37 13.51
CA GLN A 109 -15.41 -3.94 13.35
C GLN A 109 -15.33 -3.47 11.89
N GLN A 110 -15.05 -4.38 10.95
CA GLN A 110 -14.80 -4.07 9.54
C GLN A 110 -13.86 -2.86 9.37
N SER A 111 -12.72 -2.90 10.07
CA SER A 111 -11.74 -1.81 10.07
C SER A 111 -10.32 -2.31 9.92
N PHE A 112 -9.42 -1.43 9.55
CA PHE A 112 -7.99 -1.67 9.62
C PHE A 112 -7.24 -0.43 10.08
N THR A 113 -6.12 -0.64 10.76
CA THR A 113 -5.24 0.42 11.24
C THR A 113 -3.90 0.33 10.53
N LEU A 114 -3.54 1.41 9.85
CA LEU A 114 -2.23 1.60 9.23
C LEU A 114 -1.28 2.18 10.27
N THR A 115 -0.13 1.54 10.44
CA THR A 115 0.99 2.02 11.24
C THR A 115 2.17 2.28 10.30
N PRO A 116 2.29 3.50 9.73
CA PRO A 116 3.41 3.88 8.89
C PRO A 116 4.75 3.71 9.62
N GLN A 117 5.75 3.18 8.91
CA GLN A 117 7.12 3.02 9.44
C GLN A 117 8.13 3.86 8.68
N SER A 118 7.88 4.17 7.41
CA SER A 118 8.72 5.02 6.59
C SER A 118 7.93 5.59 5.42
N GLY A 119 8.47 6.63 4.78
CA GLY A 119 7.88 7.20 3.59
C GLY A 119 8.77 8.26 2.96
N ASN A 120 8.37 8.72 1.78
CA ASN A 120 9.05 9.77 1.04
C ASN A 120 8.02 10.70 0.39
N TYR A 121 8.38 11.98 0.34
CA TYR A 121 7.61 13.02 -0.32
C TYR A 121 8.44 13.65 -1.44
N ARG A 122 7.78 13.90 -2.57
CA ARG A 122 8.37 14.65 -3.69
C ARG A 122 7.42 15.74 -4.15
N GLY A 123 7.94 16.95 -4.28
CA GLY A 123 7.23 18.10 -4.85
C GLY A 123 7.89 18.59 -6.12
N PHE A 124 7.10 18.85 -7.16
CA PHE A 124 7.53 19.47 -8.42
C PHE A 124 6.70 20.72 -8.72
N TYR A 125 7.37 21.83 -8.99
CA TYR A 125 6.79 23.15 -9.24
C TYR A 125 7.41 23.72 -10.51
N SER A 126 6.73 23.57 -11.65
CA SER A 126 7.33 23.91 -12.96
C SER A 126 7.77 25.37 -13.06
N CYS A 127 6.99 26.31 -12.49
CA CYS A 127 7.30 27.75 -12.51
C CYS A 127 8.27 28.20 -11.41
N TYR A 128 8.47 27.39 -10.37
CA TYR A 128 9.39 27.71 -9.28
C TYR A 128 10.29 26.51 -8.97
N PRO A 129 11.17 26.06 -9.90
CA PRO A 129 11.93 24.83 -9.73
C PRO A 129 12.85 24.82 -8.50
N LYS A 130 13.25 26.00 -8.00
CA LYS A 130 14.00 26.14 -6.75
C LYS A 130 13.27 25.62 -5.50
N ASN A 131 11.95 25.47 -5.58
CA ASN A 131 11.11 24.92 -4.51
C ASN A 131 10.89 23.41 -4.66
N ASN A 132 11.40 22.78 -5.73
CA ASN A 132 11.33 21.33 -5.88
C ASN A 132 12.05 20.66 -4.72
N PHE A 133 11.48 19.56 -4.25
CA PHE A 133 12.10 18.80 -3.17
C PHE A 133 11.84 17.31 -3.32
N LYS A 134 12.73 16.53 -2.73
CA LYS A 134 12.56 15.11 -2.46
C LYS A 134 13.16 14.85 -1.08
N ARG A 135 12.38 14.27 -0.17
CA ARG A 135 12.84 13.99 1.19
C ARG A 135 12.07 12.85 1.80
N ASP A 136 12.68 12.22 2.79
CA ASP A 136 11.97 11.24 3.60
C ASP A 136 10.95 11.92 4.52
N ALA A 137 9.94 11.15 4.89
CA ALA A 137 8.97 11.53 5.90
C ALA A 137 9.66 11.57 7.27
N LYS A 138 9.36 12.61 8.06
CA LYS A 138 9.78 12.72 9.45
C LYS A 138 8.94 11.79 10.30
N ALA A 139 9.47 11.34 11.45
CA ALA A 139 8.72 10.52 12.40
C ALA A 139 7.37 11.16 12.82
N SER A 140 7.32 12.48 12.98
CA SER A 140 6.09 13.21 13.32
C SER A 140 5.04 13.26 12.20
N GLU A 141 5.44 12.95 10.96
CA GLU A 141 4.55 12.92 9.78
C GLU A 141 3.96 11.51 9.55
N LEU A 142 4.54 10.47 10.15
CA LEU A 142 4.12 9.08 10.08
C LEU A 142 2.99 8.80 11.09
N LYS A 143 1.77 9.23 10.74
CA LYS A 143 0.60 9.13 11.62
C LYS A 143 -0.09 7.79 11.49
N VAL A 144 -0.43 7.19 12.63
CA VAL A 144 -1.32 6.02 12.68
C VAL A 144 -2.72 6.46 12.26
N THR A 145 -3.34 5.71 11.35
CA THR A 145 -4.66 6.01 10.81
C THR A 145 -5.51 4.75 10.79
N THR A 146 -6.75 4.85 11.25
CA THR A 146 -7.73 3.77 11.19
C THR A 146 -8.80 4.10 10.16
N TYR A 147 -9.09 3.14 9.29
CA TYR A 147 -10.17 3.22 8.31
C TYR A 147 -11.20 2.12 8.58
N TYR A 148 -12.44 2.41 8.23
CA TYR A 148 -13.53 1.44 8.16
C TYR A 148 -13.79 1.09 6.71
N TYR A 149 -14.12 -0.16 6.43
CA TYR A 149 -14.22 -0.63 5.05
C TYR A 149 -15.35 -1.62 4.83
N ASP A 150 -15.89 -1.60 3.60
CA ASP A 150 -16.67 -2.70 3.06
C ASP A 150 -16.04 -3.18 1.76
N VAL A 151 -15.97 -4.50 1.56
CA VAL A 151 -15.65 -5.08 0.26
C VAL A 151 -16.95 -5.50 -0.42
N VAL A 152 -17.26 -4.86 -1.53
CA VAL A 152 -18.46 -5.13 -2.33
C VAL A 152 -18.08 -5.53 -3.74
N THR A 153 -18.92 -6.33 -4.38
CA THR A 153 -18.80 -6.64 -5.81
C THR A 153 -19.93 -5.92 -6.53
N ASN A 154 -19.57 -5.04 -7.46
CA ASN A 154 -20.53 -4.28 -8.27
C ASN A 154 -20.21 -4.49 -9.75
N GLN A 155 -21.18 -4.97 -10.53
CA GLN A 155 -21.01 -5.29 -11.96
C GLN A 155 -19.79 -6.18 -12.27
N GLY A 156 -19.51 -7.16 -11.40
CA GLY A 156 -18.34 -8.04 -11.52
C GLY A 156 -17.00 -7.41 -11.15
N GLN A 157 -16.98 -6.11 -10.81
CA GLN A 157 -15.80 -5.43 -10.30
C GLN A 157 -15.80 -5.41 -8.77
N LYS A 158 -14.73 -5.93 -8.18
CA LYS A 158 -14.48 -5.86 -6.74
C LYS A 158 -14.10 -4.43 -6.35
N GLN A 159 -14.75 -3.92 -5.32
CA GLN A 159 -14.61 -2.55 -4.81
C GLN A 159 -14.46 -2.57 -3.29
N MET A 160 -13.63 -1.67 -2.78
CA MET A 160 -13.49 -1.40 -1.35
C MET A 160 -14.00 0.02 -1.10
N VAL A 161 -14.98 0.17 -0.22
CA VAL A 161 -15.48 1.48 0.20
C VAL A 161 -14.78 1.84 1.50
N LEU A 162 -13.87 2.81 1.46
CA LEU A 162 -13.16 3.29 2.66
C LEU A 162 -13.88 4.48 3.30
N ARG A 163 -13.87 4.51 4.63
CA ARG A 163 -14.47 5.56 5.46
C ARG A 163 -13.57 5.92 6.63
N ASP A 164 -13.63 7.18 7.05
CA ASP A 164 -12.87 7.69 8.20
C ASP A 164 -13.57 7.41 9.54
N SER A 165 -14.84 7.04 9.51
CA SER A 165 -15.62 6.66 10.70
C SER A 165 -16.63 5.55 10.36
N PRO A 166 -17.09 4.75 11.35
CA PRO A 166 -17.97 3.61 11.08
C PRO A 166 -19.36 4.05 10.59
N ASN A 167 -19.77 5.27 10.92
CA ASN A 167 -21.08 5.82 10.58
C ASN A 167 -21.02 6.79 9.39
N ASP A 168 -19.89 6.87 8.69
CA ASP A 168 -19.79 7.76 7.54
C ASP A 168 -20.65 7.22 6.38
N SER A 169 -21.54 8.08 5.88
CA SER A 169 -22.34 7.76 4.70
C SER A 169 -21.59 8.04 3.40
N GLN A 170 -20.52 8.83 3.48
CA GLN A 170 -19.63 9.12 2.38
C GLN A 170 -18.38 8.23 2.51
N GLY A 171 -17.94 7.66 1.40
CA GLY A 171 -16.77 6.81 1.38
C GLY A 171 -16.05 6.87 0.05
N MET A 172 -14.74 6.63 0.09
CA MET A 172 -13.93 6.53 -1.10
C MET A 172 -14.03 5.12 -1.67
N THR A 173 -14.69 4.98 -2.81
CA THR A 173 -14.78 3.69 -3.52
C THR A 173 -13.52 3.43 -4.33
N MET A 174 -12.71 2.51 -3.83
CA MET A 174 -11.49 2.04 -4.47
C MET A 174 -11.77 0.77 -5.27
N LYS A 175 -11.19 0.68 -6.47
CA LYS A 175 -11.30 -0.48 -7.35
C LYS A 175 -10.12 -1.41 -7.10
N TRP A 176 -10.39 -2.72 -7.07
CA TRP A 176 -9.32 -3.71 -7.03
C TRP A 176 -8.53 -3.70 -8.36
N SER A 177 -7.21 -3.77 -8.27
CA SER A 177 -6.28 -3.89 -9.40
C SER A 177 -5.38 -5.09 -9.16
N ASN A 178 -5.39 -6.03 -10.10
CA ASN A 178 -4.50 -7.20 -10.11
C ASN A 178 -3.20 -6.86 -10.83
#